data_AF-X1LX18-F1
#
_entry.id   AF-X1LX18-F1
#
_cell.length_a   1.000
_cell.length_b   1.000
_cell.length_c   1.000
_cell.angle_alpha   90.00
_cell.angle_beta   90.00
_cell.angle_gamma   90.00
#
_symmetry.space_group_name_H-M   'P 1'
#
loop_
_entity.id
_entity.type
_entity.pdbx_description
1 polymer ?
#
loop_
_entity_poly.entity_id
_entity_poly.type
_entity_poly.pdbx_seq_one_letter_code
_entity_poly.pdbx_strand_id
1 'polypeptide(L)'
;MAEQDVTLNPGESKAITFEAVPHDAKTYQVSVNGLTGSFEAYVGIAEFEYVSAPIVEPTSIPKQVEIEVEIKNVGNAPGACTLASYTRALHILSKPMVWIHDLRPAVQNT
;
A
#
# COMPACT_ATOMS: atom_id res chain seq x y z
N MET A 1 -26.08 -4.20 10.08
CA MET A 1 -26.18 -5.67 10.04
C MET A 1 -26.88 -6.03 8.75
N ALA A 2 -26.32 -6.94 7.95
CA ALA A 2 -27.02 -7.49 6.80
C ALA A 2 -27.94 -8.62 7.30
N GLU A 3 -29.19 -8.60 6.87
CA GLU A 3 -30.20 -9.64 7.16
C GLU A 3 -30.67 -10.21 5.82
N GLN A 4 -30.90 -11.52 5.77
CA GLN A 4 -31.37 -12.19 4.56
C GLN A 4 -32.42 -13.24 4.93
N ASP A 5 -33.65 -13.03 4.45
CA ASP A 5 -34.71 -14.02 4.52
C ASP A 5 -34.50 -15.11 3.47
N VAL A 6 -34.52 -16.37 3.91
CA VAL A 6 -34.33 -17.54 3.04
C VAL A 6 -35.51 -18.48 3.20
N THR A 7 -36.29 -18.66 2.14
CA THR A 7 -37.33 -19.69 2.07
C THR A 7 -36.74 -20.98 1.51
N LEU A 8 -36.93 -22.09 2.22
CA LEU A 8 -36.49 -23.43 1.81
C LEU A 8 -37.69 -24.37 1.75
N ASN A 9 -37.73 -25.22 0.71
CA ASN A 9 -38.70 -26.31 0.64
C ASN A 9 -38.27 -27.51 1.50
N PRO A 10 -39.19 -28.45 1.79
CA PRO A 10 -38.85 -29.67 2.53
C PRO A 10 -37.72 -30.45 1.84
N GLY A 11 -36.62 -30.69 2.56
CA GLY A 11 -35.45 -31.41 2.05
C GLY A 11 -34.45 -30.57 1.26
N GLU A 12 -34.70 -29.27 1.06
CA GLU A 12 -33.80 -28.36 0.35
C GLU A 12 -32.68 -27.84 1.25
N SER A 13 -31.47 -27.73 0.70
CA SER A 13 -30.31 -27.11 1.36
C SER A 13 -29.73 -26.03 0.46
N LYS A 14 -29.49 -24.83 1.01
CA LYS A 14 -28.96 -23.69 0.27
C LYS A 14 -27.73 -23.13 0.96
N ALA A 15 -26.67 -22.93 0.20
CA ALA A 15 -25.49 -22.21 0.66
C ALA A 15 -25.78 -20.70 0.66
N ILE A 16 -25.50 -20.03 1.78
CA ILE A 16 -25.60 -18.58 1.93
C ILE A 16 -24.20 -18.04 2.24
N THR A 17 -23.80 -17.00 1.53
CA THR A 17 -22.53 -16.31 1.74
C THR A 17 -22.81 -14.94 2.31
N PHE A 18 -22.19 -14.62 3.45
CA PHE A 18 -22.22 -13.28 4.03
C PHE A 18 -20.85 -12.64 3.86
N GLU A 19 -20.84 -11.40 3.37
CA GLU A 19 -19.62 -10.58 3.32
C GLU A 19 -19.65 -9.58 4.46
N ALA A 20 -18.54 -9.51 5.21
CA ALA A 20 -18.36 -8.54 6.29
C ALA A 20 -16.98 -7.89 6.16
N VAL A 21 -16.95 -6.57 6.05
CA VAL A 21 -15.70 -5.79 6.03
C VAL A 21 -15.50 -5.18 7.42
N PRO A 22 -14.54 -5.67 8.22
CA PRO A 22 -14.25 -5.10 9.53
C PRO A 22 -13.61 -3.72 9.36
N HIS A 23 -14.02 -2.76 10.20
CA HIS A 23 -13.51 -1.39 10.17
C HIS A 23 -12.49 -1.12 11.29
N ASP A 24 -12.59 -1.86 12.40
CA ASP A 24 -11.67 -1.74 13.53
C ASP A 24 -10.76 -2.96 13.58
N ALA A 25 -9.51 -2.77 13.98
CA ALA A 25 -8.62 -3.87 14.29
C ALA A 25 -8.97 -4.50 15.64
N LYS A 26 -9.63 -5.66 15.59
CA LYS A 26 -10.03 -6.46 16.75
C LYS A 26 -10.44 -7.87 16.33
N THR A 27 -10.64 -8.74 17.31
CA THR A 27 -11.26 -10.05 17.11
C THR A 27 -12.77 -9.90 16.97
N TYR A 28 -13.32 -10.42 15.88
CA TYR A 28 -14.76 -10.49 15.63
C TYR A 28 -15.24 -11.92 15.92
N GLN A 29 -16.32 -12.02 16.70
CA GLN A 29 -17.03 -13.27 16.94
C GLN A 29 -18.19 -13.39 15.95
N VAL A 30 -18.29 -14.55 15.31
CA VAL A 30 -19.37 -14.89 14.37
C VAL A 30 -20.19 -15.99 14.99
N SER A 31 -21.50 -15.81 15.07
CA SER A 31 -22.43 -16.84 15.52
C SER A 31 -23.52 -17.07 14.49
N VAL A 32 -23.69 -18.32 14.07
CA VAL A 32 -24.76 -18.74 13.15
C VAL A 32 -25.45 -19.96 13.76
N ASN A 33 -26.69 -19.77 14.19
CA ASN A 33 -27.52 -20.85 14.74
C ASN A 33 -26.80 -21.71 15.81
N GLY A 34 -26.10 -21.04 16.74
CA GLY A 34 -25.36 -21.70 17.82
C GLY A 34 -23.96 -22.21 17.45
N LEU A 35 -23.59 -22.23 16.17
CA LEU A 35 -22.20 -22.42 15.75
C LEU A 35 -21.45 -21.10 15.92
N THR A 36 -20.30 -21.15 16.59
CA THR A 36 -19.45 -19.98 16.82
C THR A 36 -18.11 -20.14 16.14
N GLY A 37 -17.62 -19.06 15.53
CA GLY A 37 -16.26 -18.94 15.01
C GLY A 37 -15.74 -17.53 15.24
N SER A 38 -14.48 -17.29 14.93
CA SER A 38 -13.89 -15.96 15.07
C SER A 38 -12.86 -15.69 14.00
N PHE A 39 -12.69 -14.43 13.64
CA PHE A 39 -11.58 -13.96 12.82
C PHE A 39 -11.00 -12.68 13.41
N GLU A 40 -9.71 -12.45 13.18
CA GLU A 40 -9.03 -11.23 13.60
C GLU A 40 -8.93 -10.27 12.42
N ALA A 41 -9.30 -9.01 12.68
CA ALA A 41 -9.06 -7.91 11.78
C ALA A 41 -7.83 -7.13 12.24
N TYR A 42 -6.95 -6.79 11.30
CA TYR A 42 -5.78 -5.95 11.54
C TYR A 42 -5.93 -4.63 10.79
N VAL A 43 -5.28 -3.58 11.29
CA VAL A 43 -5.11 -2.35 10.52
C VAL A 43 -4.17 -2.70 9.37
N GLY A 44 -4.68 -2.60 8.13
CA GLY A 44 -3.83 -2.78 6.97
C GLY A 44 -2.81 -1.65 6.91
N ILE A 45 -1.57 -1.99 6.58
CA ILE A 45 -0.45 -1.05 6.50
C ILE A 45 -0.21 -0.73 5.03
N ALA A 46 -0.06 0.54 4.70
CA ALA A 46 0.48 0.97 3.42
C ALA A 46 2.00 0.99 3.51
N GLU A 47 2.66 0.20 2.68
CA GLU A 47 4.12 0.06 2.66
C GLU A 47 4.59 0.27 1.23
N PHE A 48 5.56 1.17 1.03
CA PHE A 48 5.98 1.60 -0.30
C PHE A 48 7.46 1.29 -0.52
N GLU A 49 7.75 0.64 -1.64
CA GLU A 49 9.11 0.33 -2.08
C GLU A 49 9.39 0.91 -3.47
N TYR A 50 10.65 1.26 -3.71
CA TYR A 50 11.10 1.61 -5.06
C TYR A 50 11.32 0.34 -5.87
N VAL A 51 10.64 0.24 -7.00
CA VAL A 51 10.87 -0.83 -7.97
C VAL A 51 12.12 -0.51 -8.78
N SER A 52 12.36 0.78 -9.04
CA SER A 52 13.57 1.28 -9.69
C SER A 52 13.98 2.64 -9.11
N ALA A 53 15.27 2.78 -8.81
CA ALA A 53 15.88 4.06 -8.47
C ALA A 53 16.77 4.48 -9.64
N PRO A 54 16.32 5.42 -10.51
CA PRO A 54 17.16 5.90 -11.61
C PRO A 54 18.37 6.66 -11.04
N ILE A 55 19.57 6.17 -11.34
CA ILE A 55 20.82 6.91 -11.15
C ILE A 55 21.07 7.68 -12.43
N VAL A 56 20.87 9.01 -12.39
CA VAL A 56 21.18 9.88 -13.53
C VAL A 56 22.56 10.48 -13.31
N GLU A 57 23.52 10.11 -14.16
CA GLU A 57 24.86 10.72 -14.23
C GLU A 57 24.96 11.64 -15.45
N PRO A 58 24.59 12.92 -15.33
CA PRO A 58 24.68 13.83 -16.47
C PRO A 58 26.14 14.20 -16.78
N THR A 59 26.62 13.83 -17.97
CA THR A 59 27.98 14.14 -18.46
C THR A 59 28.17 15.61 -18.86
N SER A 60 27.08 16.35 -19.06
CA SER A 60 27.03 17.79 -19.32
C SER A 60 26.00 18.45 -18.40
N ILE A 61 25.84 19.78 -18.41
CA ILE A 61 24.79 20.44 -17.62
C ILE A 61 23.49 20.37 -18.44
N PRO A 62 22.54 19.45 -18.14
CA PRO A 62 21.28 19.41 -18.85
C PRO A 62 20.45 20.64 -18.49
N LYS A 63 19.74 21.18 -19.48
CA LYS A 63 18.78 22.28 -19.29
C LYS A 63 17.49 21.81 -18.59
N GLN A 64 17.18 20.51 -18.69
CA GLN A 64 16.05 19.83 -18.06
C GLN A 64 16.39 18.35 -17.90
N VAL A 65 16.02 17.74 -16.77
CA VAL A 65 16.15 16.30 -16.51
C VAL A 65 14.77 15.78 -16.11
N GLU A 66 14.32 14.75 -16.80
CA GLU A 66 13.11 14.01 -16.46
C GLU A 66 13.54 12.72 -15.75
N ILE A 67 12.96 12.47 -14.57
CA ILE A 67 13.27 11.33 -13.72
C ILE A 67 11.97 10.58 -13.50
N GLU A 68 11.92 9.35 -14.00
CA GLU A 68 10.80 8.45 -13.80
C GLU A 68 11.15 7.47 -12.68
N VAL A 69 10.30 7.40 -11.66
CA VAL A 69 10.49 6.52 -10.50
C VAL A 69 9.25 5.66 -10.39
N GLU A 70 9.43 4.34 -10.40
CA GLU A 70 8.36 3.40 -10.14
C GLU A 70 8.30 3.07 -8.65
N ILE A 71 7.13 3.33 -8.04
CA ILE A 71 6.84 3.03 -6.63
C ILE A 71 5.73 2.00 -6.59
N LYS A 72 5.94 0.95 -5.80
CA LYS A 72 4.96 -0.08 -5.56
C LYS A 72 4.49 -0.03 -4.12
N ASN A 73 3.17 0.00 -3.92
CA ASN A 73 2.59 -0.33 -2.63
C ASN A 73 2.68 -1.85 -2.47
N VAL A 74 3.56 -2.30 -1.57
CA VAL A 74 3.72 -3.70 -1.17
C VAL A 74 2.92 -4.05 0.08
N GLY A 75 2.27 -3.04 0.69
CA GLY A 75 1.38 -3.20 1.83
C GLY A 75 0.02 -3.81 1.47
N ASN A 76 -0.75 -4.13 2.51
CA ASN A 76 -2.09 -4.73 2.39
C ASN A 76 -3.22 -3.71 2.58
N ALA A 77 -2.91 -2.42 2.52
CA ALA A 77 -3.90 -1.34 2.53
C ALA A 77 -3.54 -0.22 1.55
N PRO A 78 -4.55 0.52 1.04
CA PRO A 78 -4.29 1.78 0.36
C PRO A 78 -3.67 2.78 1.32
N GLY A 79 -2.83 3.67 0.79
CA GLY A 79 -2.23 4.77 1.55
C GLY A 79 -1.64 5.82 0.63
N ALA A 80 -1.11 6.89 1.22
CA ALA A 80 -0.46 7.96 0.48
C ALA A 80 1.07 7.84 0.61
N CYS A 81 1.77 7.99 -0.53
CA CYS A 81 3.22 8.13 -0.57
C CYS A 81 3.56 9.57 -0.98
N THR A 82 4.47 10.22 -0.27
CA THR A 82 5.01 11.53 -0.67
C THR A 82 6.42 11.34 -1.22
N LEU A 83 6.63 11.79 -2.45
CA LEU A 83 7.92 11.82 -3.12
C LEU A 83 8.64 13.12 -2.78
N ALA A 84 9.86 13.02 -2.23
CA ALA A 84 10.75 14.15 -2.06
C ALA A 84 11.96 13.98 -2.98
N SER A 85 12.16 14.90 -3.91
CA SER A 85 13.38 14.96 -4.71
C SER A 85 14.44 15.81 -4.00
N TYR A 86 15.67 15.31 -3.94
CA TYR A 86 16.80 16.05 -3.39
C TYR A 86 17.83 16.31 -4.48
N THR A 87 18.23 17.57 -4.67
CA THR A 87 19.24 17.98 -5.64
C THR A 87 20.51 18.41 -4.90
N ARG A 88 21.57 17.59 -4.91
CA ARG A 88 22.89 17.96 -4.35
C ARG A 88 23.86 18.53 -5.39
N ALA A 89 23.85 19.83 -5.62
CA ALA A 89 24.87 20.48 -6.46
C ALA A 89 26.24 20.46 -5.77
N LEU A 90 27.11 19.53 -6.15
CA LEU A 90 28.49 19.52 -5.68
C LEU A 90 29.32 20.43 -6.58
N HIS A 91 29.64 21.63 -6.11
CA HIS A 91 30.53 22.55 -6.81
C HIS A 91 31.97 21.99 -6.77
N ILE A 92 32.29 20.99 -7.59
CA ILE A 92 33.66 20.51 -7.76
C ILE A 92 34.29 21.36 -8.84
N LEU A 93 35.15 22.29 -8.44
CA LEU A 93 36.21 22.77 -9.32
C LEU A 93 36.98 21.54 -9.81
N SER A 94 36.73 21.12 -11.06
CA SER A 94 37.51 20.15 -11.85
C SER A 94 37.39 18.62 -11.60
N LYS A 95 36.21 17.99 -11.74
CA LYS A 95 36.01 16.57 -12.22
C LYS A 95 34.54 16.10 -12.12
N PRO A 96 34.10 15.04 -12.86
CA PRO A 96 32.68 14.77 -13.11
C PRO A 96 31.92 14.44 -11.83
N MET A 97 30.72 14.99 -11.77
CA MET A 97 29.87 15.12 -10.60
C MET A 97 28.91 13.93 -10.53
N VAL A 98 29.10 13.05 -9.54
CA VAL A 98 28.20 11.93 -9.25
C VAL A 98 27.05 12.43 -8.37
N TRP A 99 25.82 12.22 -8.82
CA TRP A 99 24.61 12.57 -8.08
C TRP A 99 24.02 11.31 -7.46
N ILE A 100 24.04 11.23 -6.13
CA ILE A 100 23.29 10.20 -5.39
C ILE A 100 21.99 10.85 -4.95
N HIS A 101 20.88 10.48 -5.61
CA HIS A 101 19.54 10.82 -5.15
C HIS A 101 19.13 9.79 -4.09
N ASP A 102 19.38 10.09 -2.81
CA ASP A 102 18.84 9.30 -1.71
C ASP A 102 17.37 9.70 -1.53
N LEU A 103 16.48 9.06 -2.29
CA LEU A 103 15.03 9.27 -2.17
C LEU A 103 14.54 8.35 -1.05
N ARG A 104 14.21 8.89 0.13
CA ARG A 104 13.56 8.11 1.19
C ARG A 104 12.05 8.23 1.07
N PRO A 105 11.28 7.12 0.98
CA PRO A 105 9.83 7.20 1.07
C PRO A 105 9.50 7.49 2.54
N ALA A 106 8.83 8.61 2.81
CA ALA A 106 8.29 8.89 4.12
C ALA A 106 6.87 8.31 4.20
N VAL A 107 6.69 7.26 5.00
CA VAL A 107 5.37 6.74 5.35
C VAL A 107 4.77 7.64 6.42
N GLN A 108 3.69 8.35 6.10
CA GLN A 108 2.89 9.08 7.08
C GLN A 108 1.64 8.23 7.36
N ASN A 109 1.60 7.55 8.51
CA ASN A 109 0.36 6.95 9.00
C ASN A 109 -0.57 8.08 9.42
N THR A 110 -1.73 8.19 8.75
CA THR A 110 -2.83 9.08 9.17
C THR A 110 -3.95 8.26 9.77
#